data_AF-A0A2U3NEL8-F1
#
_entry.id   AF-A0A2U3NEL8-F1
#
_cell.length_a   1.000
_cell.length_b   1.000
_cell.length_c   1.000
_cell.angle_alpha   90.00
_cell.angle_beta   90.00
_cell.angle_gamma   90.00
#
_symmetry.space_group_name_H-M   'P 1'
#
loop_
_entity.id
_entity.type
_entity.pdbx_description
1 polymer ?
#
loop_
_entity_poly.entity_id
_entity_poly.type
_entity_poly.pdbx_seq_one_letter_code
_entity_poly.pdbx_strand_id
1 'polypeptide(L)' 'VRTPRPVRTAYETALDVACSNCRAEPGQWCTRDDGMPKRIPCVARLAAAGATDQGHPHNFDEPRTTEGTP' A
#
# COMPACT_ATOMS: atom_id res chain seq x y z
N VAL A 1 2.26 24.91 -6.36
CA VAL A 1 2.51 23.69 -5.54
C VAL A 1 2.22 22.47 -6.39
N ARG A 2 3.24 21.72 -6.85
CA ARG A 2 3.02 20.41 -7.49
C ARG A 2 2.79 19.40 -6.37
N THR A 3 1.58 18.85 -6.26
CA THR A 3 1.35 17.71 -5.38
C THR A 3 2.26 16.56 -5.83
N PRO A 4 3.01 15.90 -4.92
CA PRO A 4 3.81 14.74 -5.29
C PRO A 4 2.88 13.72 -5.98
N ARG A 5 3.37 13.10 -7.07
CA ARG A 5 2.64 12.03 -7.76
C ARG A 5 2.11 11.05 -6.69
N PRO A 6 0.90 10.48 -6.85
CA PRO A 6 0.50 9.37 -5.99
C PRO A 6 1.67 8.39 -5.94
N VAL A 7 2.06 7.96 -4.74
CA VAL A 7 3.21 7.08 -4.52
C VAL A 7 2.81 5.70 -5.04
N ARG A 8 2.62 5.59 -6.36
CA ARG A 8 2.10 4.41 -7.05
C ARG A 8 2.95 3.21 -6.72
N THR A 9 4.26 3.42 -6.65
CA THR A 9 5.27 2.45 -6.20
C THR A 9 4.96 1.86 -4.83
N ALA A 10 4.41 2.62 -3.87
CA ALA A 10 4.06 2.10 -2.55
C ALA A 10 2.81 1.20 -2.55
N TYR A 11 2.05 1.19 -3.65
CA TYR A 11 0.78 0.48 -3.75
C TYR A 11 0.75 -0.51 -4.92
N GLU A 12 1.89 -0.86 -5.51
CA GLU A 12 1.94 -1.76 -6.66
C GLU A 12 1.31 -3.11 -6.33
N THR A 13 1.69 -3.71 -5.21
CA THR A 13 1.11 -4.97 -4.70
C THR A 13 -0.40 -4.87 -4.45
N ALA A 14 -0.87 -3.70 -4.00
CA ALA A 14 -2.30 -3.47 -3.80
C ALA A 14 -3.07 -3.28 -5.10
N LEU A 15 -2.43 -2.84 -6.17
CA LEU A 15 -3.05 -2.69 -7.48
C LEU A 15 -3.23 -4.02 -8.20
N ASP A 16 -2.47 -5.06 -7.84
CA ASP A 16 -2.63 -6.41 -8.41
C ASP A 16 -3.91 -7.12 -7.94
N VAL A 17 -4.54 -6.62 -6.86
CA VAL A 17 -5.76 -7.18 -6.28
C VAL A 17 -6.99 -6.41 -6.72
N ALA A 18 -8.07 -7.10 -7.11
CA ALA A 18 -9.35 -6.44 -7.38
C ALA A 18 -9.93 -5.78 -6.11
N CYS A 19 -10.47 -4.56 -6.22
CA CYS A 19 -11.06 -3.87 -5.08
C CYS A 19 -12.52 -4.28 -4.88
N SER A 20 -12.84 -5.02 -3.82
CA SER A 20 -14.22 -5.40 -3.49
C SER A 20 -15.12 -4.21 -3.14
N ASN A 21 -14.55 -3.10 -2.66
CA ASN A 21 -15.32 -1.93 -2.22
C ASN A 21 -15.79 -1.05 -3.38
N CYS A 22 -14.89 -0.65 -4.28
CA CYS A 22 -15.24 0.22 -5.42
C CYS A 22 -15.26 -0.51 -6.76
N ARG A 23 -15.07 -1.84 -6.77
CA ARG A 23 -15.04 -2.70 -7.96
C ARG A 23 -14.01 -2.28 -9.01
N ALA A 24 -12.91 -1.66 -8.56
CA ALA A 24 -11.79 -1.39 -9.44
C ALA A 24 -11.07 -2.72 -9.77
N GLU A 25 -10.84 -2.97 -11.05
CA GLU A 25 -10.10 -4.13 -11.54
C GLU A 25 -8.60 -4.05 -11.18
N PRO A 26 -7.86 -5.16 -11.26
CA PRO A 26 -6.41 -5.15 -11.15
C PRO A 26 -5.76 -4.14 -12.11
N GLY A 27 -4.74 -3.42 -11.64
CA GLY A 27 -4.08 -2.33 -12.37
C GLY A 27 -4.86 -1.01 -12.42
N GLN A 28 -6.16 -1.00 -12.11
CA GLN A 28 -6.97 0.21 -12.06
C GLN A 28 -6.87 0.89 -10.69
N TRP A 29 -6.80 2.23 -10.69
CA TRP A 29 -6.85 3.00 -9.46
C TRP A 29 -8.26 3.06 -8.89
N CYS A 30 -8.39 3.04 -7.56
CA CYS A 30 -9.67 3.31 -6.92
C CYS A 30 -10.07 4.77 -7.18
N THR A 31 -11.32 4.99 -7.57
CA THR A 31 -11.87 6.33 -7.80
C THR A 31 -12.76 6.77 -6.64
N ARG A 32 -12.94 8.08 -6.54
CA ARG A 32 -13.95 8.76 -5.75
C ARG A 32 -15.27 8.81 -6.54
N ASP A 33 -16.35 9.19 -5.87
CA ASP A 33 -17.70 9.30 -6.48
C ASP A 33 -17.77 10.40 -7.55
N ASP A 34 -16.82 11.35 -7.54
CA ASP A 34 -16.61 12.37 -8.58
C ASP A 34 -15.84 11.85 -9.80
N GLY A 35 -15.50 10.55 -9.84
CA GLY A 35 -14.74 9.90 -10.91
C GLY A 35 -13.22 10.11 -10.82
N MET A 36 -12.72 10.90 -9.87
CA MET A 36 -11.29 11.19 -9.77
C MET A 36 -10.54 10.07 -9.05
N PRO A 37 -9.29 9.75 -9.45
CA PRO A 37 -8.49 8.75 -8.76
C PRO A 37 -8.17 9.19 -7.33
N LYS A 38 -8.32 8.27 -6.38
CA LYS A 38 -7.94 8.46 -4.98
C LYS A 38 -6.41 8.50 -4.87
N ARG A 39 -5.91 9.21 -3.85
CA ARG A 39 -4.46 9.24 -3.55
C ARG A 39 -3.92 7.90 -3.05
N ILE A 40 -4.80 7.09 -2.43
CA ILE A 40 -4.51 5.75 -1.93
C ILE A 40 -5.64 4.79 -2.38
N PRO A 41 -5.36 3.49 -2.56
CA PRO A 41 -6.41 2.50 -2.79
C PRO A 41 -7.40 2.44 -1.62
N CYS A 42 -8.60 1.89 -1.86
CA CYS A 42 -9.55 1.63 -0.79
C CYS A 42 -8.94 0.72 0.28
N VAL A 43 -9.26 0.98 1.56
CA VAL A 43 -8.77 0.19 2.70
C VAL A 43 -9.09 -1.30 2.52
N ALA A 44 -10.26 -1.63 2.00
CA ALA A 44 -10.64 -3.03 1.70
C ALA A 44 -9.67 -3.72 0.72
N ARG A 45 -9.16 -2.98 -0.28
CA ARG A 45 -8.15 -3.49 -1.22
C ARG A 45 -6.79 -3.65 -0.54
N LEU A 46 -6.39 -2.68 0.29
CA LEU A 46 -5.15 -2.76 1.05
C LEU A 46 -5.14 -3.96 2.01
N ALA A 47 -6.26 -4.22 2.69
CA ALA A 47 -6.41 -5.38 3.57
C ALA A 47 -6.29 -6.71 2.80
N ALA A 48 -6.89 -6.79 1.61
CA ALA A 48 -6.79 -7.97 0.76
C ALA A 48 -5.35 -8.20 0.25
N ALA A 49 -4.63 -7.12 -0.10
CA ALA A 49 -3.22 -7.21 -0.50
C ALA A 49 -2.27 -7.54 0.67
N GLY A 50 -2.54 -7.02 1.87
CA GLY A 50 -1.79 -7.37 3.07
C GLY A 50 -2.02 -8.82 3.51
N ALA A 51 -3.21 -9.37 3.27
CA ALA A 51 -3.49 -10.79 3.50
C ALA A 51 -2.66 -11.70 2.58
N THR A 52 -2.32 -11.25 1.36
CA THR A 52 -1.44 -12.00 0.45
C THR A 52 0.05 -11.89 0.80
N ASP A 53 0.44 -10.91 1.63
CA ASP A 53 1.82 -10.65 2.06
C ASP A 53 2.18 -11.33 3.40
N GLN A 54 1.28 -12.11 4.00
CA GLN A 54 1.46 -12.75 5.32
C GLN A 54 2.60 -13.81 5.40
N GLY A 55 3.54 -13.80 4.47
CA GLY A 55 4.73 -14.66 4.46
C GLY A 55 6.03 -14.02 4.92
N HIS A 56 6.12 -12.70 5.17
CA HIS A 56 7.35 -12.09 5.69
C HIS A 56 7.25 -11.91 7.22
N PRO A 57 7.84 -12.80 8.05
CA PRO A 57 8.05 -12.48 9.45
C PRO A 57 8.97 -11.27 9.50
N HIS A 58 8.45 -10.11 9.88
CA HIS A 58 9.29 -9.05 10.40
C HIS A 58 9.99 -9.61 11.63
N ASN A 59 11.21 -10.11 11.46
CA ASN A 59 12.08 -10.47 12.56
C ASN A 59 12.38 -9.17 13.32
N PHE A 60 11.77 -9.02 14.49
CA PHE A 60 12.10 -7.95 15.44
C PHE A 60 13.43 -8.20 16.17
N ASP A 61 14.17 -9.24 15.76
CA ASP A 61 15.49 -9.64 16.26
C ASP A 61 16.62 -8.92 15.50
N GLU A 62 16.49 -7.60 15.30
CA GLU A 62 17.65 -6.79 14.89
C GLU A 62 18.38 -6.35 16.16
N PRO A 63 19.64 -6.77 16.41
CA PRO A 63 20.39 -6.31 17.56
C PRO A 63 20.67 -4.81 17.37
N ARG A 64 20.05 -4.01 18.23
CA ARG A 64 20.29 -2.56 18.32
C ARG A 64 21.78 -2.34 18.58
N THR A 65 22.55 -1.97 17.55
CA THR A 65 23.96 -1.56 17.71
C THR A 65 24.00 -0.25 18.50
N THR A 66 24.15 -0.34 19.81
CA THR A 66 24.61 0.77 20.65
C THR A 66 26.12 0.83 20.53
N GLU A 67 26.64 1.46 19.49
CA GLU A 67 28.06 1.79 19.45
C GLU A 67 28.34 2.98 20.38
N GLY A 68 29.30 2.75 21.26
CA GLY A 68 29.56 3.50 22.48
C GLY A 68 30.05 4.92 22.26
N THR A 69 29.66 5.75 23.22
CA THR A 69 30.20 7.07 23.54
C THR A 69 31.67 6.96 23.99
N PRO A 70 32.61 7.74 23.44
CA PRO A 70 33.84 8.09 24.14
C PRO A 70 33.61 9.18 25.19
#